data_AF-A0A8T6SE21-F1
#
_entry.id   AF-A0A8T6SE21-F1
#
_cell.length_a   1.000
_cell.length_b   1.000
_cell.length_c   1.000
_cell.angle_alpha   90.00
_cell.angle_beta   90.00
_cell.angle_gamma   90.00
#
_symmetry.space_group_name_H-M   'P 1'
#
loop_
_entity.id
_entity.type
_entity.pdbx_description
1 polymer ?
#
loop_
_entity_poly.entity_id
_entity_poly.type
_entity_poly.pdbx_seq_one_letter_code
_entity_poly.pdbx_strand_id
1 'polypeptide(L)' 'MKKIFLAALLALLAISISSITQPEEEMALKPHDPIYIDGNEDFTPENGVVSGSGTENDPYVIEGWVIGDFSDDGIII' A
#
# COMPACT_ATOMS: atom_id res chain seq x y z
N MET A 1 28.17 34.16 -16.45
CA MET A 1 27.00 34.36 -15.55
C MET A 1 25.68 33.92 -16.20
N LYS A 2 25.21 34.50 -17.31
CA LYS A 2 23.94 34.11 -17.99
C LYS A 2 23.82 32.62 -18.37
N LYS A 3 24.91 32.01 -18.85
CA LYS A 3 24.95 30.57 -19.24
C LYS A 3 24.78 29.60 -18.05
N ILE A 4 25.31 29.99 -16.88
CA ILE A 4 25.20 29.21 -15.64
C ILE A 4 23.77 29.30 -15.09
N PHE A 5 23.17 30.48 -15.18
CA PHE A 5 21.78 30.71 -14.77
C PHE A 5 20.78 29.90 -15.62
N LEU A 6 21.01 29.82 -16.94
CA LEU A 6 20.18 29.03 -17.84
C LEU A 6 20.30 27.52 -17.57
N ALA A 7 21.51 27.04 -17.28
CA ALA A 7 21.73 25.64 -16.92
C ALA A 7 21.04 25.27 -15.58
N ALA A 8 21.11 26.15 -14.58
CA ALA A 8 20.42 25.96 -13.31
C ALA A 8 18.88 25.95 -13.48
N LEU A 9 18.34 26.82 -14.33
CA LEU A 9 16.90 26.86 -14.62
C LEU A 9 16.41 25.60 -15.34
N LEU A 10 17.19 25.09 -16.30
CA LEU A 10 16.88 23.83 -17.00
C LEU A 10 16.94 22.62 -16.06
N ALA A 11 17.90 22.59 -15.13
CA ALA A 11 17.99 21.53 -14.13
C ALA A 11 16.80 21.55 -13.16
N LEU A 12 16.36 22.73 -12.72
CA LEU A 12 15.18 22.89 -11.87
C LEU A 12 13.89 22.46 -12.59
N LEU A 13 13.74 22.79 -13.88
CA LEU A 13 12.62 22.32 -14.69
C LEU A 13 12.61 20.79 -14.85
N ALA A 14 13.78 20.17 -15.06
CA ALA A 14 13.89 18.72 -15.21
C ALA A 14 13.47 17.97 -13.93
N ILE A 15 13.86 18.47 -12.76
CA ILE A 15 13.47 17.89 -11.45
C ILE A 15 11.96 17.96 -11.23
N SER A 16 11.32 19.08 -11.61
CA SER A 16 9.86 19.22 -11.52
C SER A 16 9.12 18.22 -12.40
N ILE A 17 9.64 17.90 -13.59
CA ILE A 17 9.02 16.93 -14.51
C ILE A 17 9.14 15.50 -13.96
N SER A 18 10.28 15.14 -13.35
CA SER A 18 10.49 13.81 -12.75
C SER A 18 9.53 13.48 -11.61
N SER A 19 9.00 14.50 -10.90
CA SER A 19 8.01 14.29 -9.83
C SER A 19 6.61 13.98 -10.37
N ILE A 20 6.34 14.26 -11.65
CA ILE A 20 5.03 14.05 -12.30
C ILE A 20 4.97 12.68 -12.99
N THR A 21 6.11 12.08 -13.31
CA THR A 21 6.23 10.79 -14.03
C THR A 21 6.61 9.61 -13.16
N GLN A 22 6.52 9.72 -11.83
CA GLN A 22 6.60 8.52 -11.00
C GLN A 22 5.42 7.63 -11.39
N PRO A 23 5.63 6.41 -11.91
CA PRO A 23 4.52 5.49 -12.07
C PRO A 23 3.92 5.36 -10.67
N GLU A 24 2.64 5.74 -10.54
CA GLU A 24 1.85 5.24 -9.42
C GLU A 24 1.98 3.72 -9.54
N GLU A 25 2.80 3.12 -8.68
CA GLU A 25 2.74 1.67 -8.51
C GLU A 25 1.36 1.41 -7.94
N GLU A 26 0.42 1.21 -8.86
CA GLU A 26 -0.87 0.61 -8.56
C GLU A 26 -0.52 -0.71 -7.91
N MET A 27 -0.60 -0.76 -6.58
CA MET A 27 -0.30 -1.97 -5.82
C MET A 27 -1.25 -3.04 -6.34
N ALA A 28 -0.74 -3.92 -7.19
CA ALA A 28 -1.52 -4.99 -7.76
C ALA A 28 -2.03 -5.84 -6.59
N LEU A 29 -3.33 -5.80 -6.36
CA LEU A 29 -3.95 -6.53 -5.25
C LEU A 29 -3.63 -8.02 -5.38
N LYS A 30 -3.18 -8.63 -4.29
CA LYS A 30 -2.85 -10.04 -4.26
C LYS A 30 -4.10 -10.85 -3.90
N PRO A 31 -4.41 -11.95 -4.63
CA PRO A 31 -5.53 -12.81 -4.26
C PRO A 31 -5.38 -13.37 -2.84
N HIS A 32 -6.49 -13.41 -2.11
CA HIS A 32 -6.62 -14.04 -0.80
C HIS A 32 -7.97 -14.77 -0.72
N ASP A 33 -7.98 -15.92 -0.04
CA ASP A 33 -9.22 -16.62 0.33
C ASP A 33 -10.02 -15.79 1.36
N PRO A 34 -11.29 -16.13 1.69
CA PRO A 34 -11.98 -15.46 2.78
C PRO A 34 -11.17 -15.45 4.09
N ILE A 35 -11.21 -14.32 4.81
CA ILE A 35 -10.49 -14.14 6.07
C ILE A 35 -11.46 -14.35 7.23
N TYR A 36 -11.10 -15.22 8.17
CA TYR A 36 -11.89 -15.51 9.36
C TYR A 36 -11.06 -15.22 10.62
N ILE A 37 -11.59 -14.38 11.50
CA ILE A 37 -10.99 -13.99 12.77
C ILE A 37 -12.00 -14.32 13.88
N ASP A 38 -11.75 -15.36 14.67
CA ASP A 38 -12.59 -15.75 15.83
C ASP A 38 -12.14 -15.07 17.13
N GLY A 39 -10.97 -14.43 17.10
CA GLY A 39 -10.39 -13.76 18.26
C GLY A 39 -8.99 -13.22 17.99
N ASN A 40 -8.39 -12.65 19.03
CA ASN A 40 -7.11 -11.94 18.90
C ASN A 40 -5.97 -12.81 18.36
N GLU A 41 -6.00 -14.12 18.62
CA GLU A 41 -4.96 -15.06 18.17
C GLU A 41 -4.97 -15.25 16.64
N ASP A 42 -6.08 -14.93 15.98
CA ASP A 42 -6.23 -15.10 14.53
C ASP A 42 -5.72 -13.90 13.72
N PHE A 43 -5.29 -12.81 14.37
CA PHE A 43 -4.59 -11.71 13.68
C PHE A 43 -3.15 -12.09 13.35
N THR A 44 -3.01 -12.98 12.37
CA THR A 44 -1.73 -13.51 11.89
C THR A 44 -1.47 -13.10 10.43
N PRO A 45 -0.22 -13.22 9.95
CA PRO A 45 0.09 -13.01 8.54
C PRO A 45 -0.67 -13.96 7.60
N GLU A 46 -0.98 -15.17 8.04
CA GLU A 46 -1.78 -16.15 7.29
C GLU A 46 -3.22 -15.67 7.07
N ASN A 47 -3.76 -14.89 8.01
CA ASN A 47 -5.07 -14.23 7.91
C ASN A 47 -4.97 -12.80 7.37
N GLY A 48 -3.91 -12.50 6.63
CA GLY A 48 -3.78 -11.26 5.87
C GLY A 48 -3.22 -10.07 6.63
N VAL A 49 -2.77 -10.22 7.89
CA VAL A 49 -2.12 -9.12 8.62
C VAL A 49 -0.76 -8.82 8.00
N VAL A 50 -0.59 -7.60 7.50
CA VAL A 50 0.67 -7.15 6.89
C VAL A 50 1.51 -6.27 7.82
N SER A 51 0.88 -5.65 8.83
CA SER A 51 1.58 -4.84 9.85
C SER A 51 0.71 -4.61 11.09
N GLY A 52 1.29 -3.97 12.11
CA GLY A 52 0.65 -3.67 13.38
C GLY A 52 0.84 -4.74 14.45
N SER A 53 0.64 -4.35 15.71
CA SER A 53 0.76 -5.22 16.89
C SER A 53 -0.57 -5.41 17.65
N GLY A 54 -1.65 -4.77 17.19
CA GLY A 54 -2.98 -4.89 17.80
C GLY A 54 -3.21 -3.94 18.97
N THR A 55 -2.33 -2.97 19.20
CA THR A 55 -2.53 -1.95 20.24
C THR A 55 -3.27 -0.74 19.68
N GLU A 56 -3.82 0.12 20.55
CA GLU A 56 -4.53 1.33 20.13
C GLU A 56 -3.68 2.25 19.22
N ASN A 57 -2.38 2.34 19.50
CA ASN A 57 -1.46 3.18 18.71
C ASN A 57 -0.83 2.44 17.52
N ASP A 58 -1.05 1.13 17.41
CA ASP A 58 -0.47 0.26 16.39
C ASP A 58 -1.43 -0.91 16.07
N PRO A 59 -2.62 -0.61 15.50
CA PRO A 59 -3.64 -1.62 15.22
C PRO A 59 -3.19 -2.57 14.11
N TYR A 60 -3.75 -3.78 14.06
CA TYR A 60 -3.50 -4.69 12.95
C TYR A 60 -3.98 -4.10 11.63
N VAL A 61 -3.16 -4.23 10.59
CA VAL A 61 -3.45 -3.76 9.24
C VAL A 61 -3.57 -4.97 8.33
N ILE A 62 -4.73 -5.10 7.68
CA ILE A 62 -5.02 -6.07 6.62
C ILE A 62 -5.28 -5.25 5.35
N GLU A 63 -4.34 -5.25 4.40
CA GLU A 63 -4.42 -4.46 3.17
C GLU A 63 -3.70 -5.15 2.00
N GLY A 64 -3.93 -4.67 0.78
CA GLY A 64 -3.27 -5.18 -0.42
C GLY A 64 -3.86 -6.50 -0.95
N TRP A 65 -5.01 -6.93 -0.43
CA TRP A 65 -5.69 -8.16 -0.84
C TRP A 65 -6.84 -7.89 -1.81
N VAL A 66 -6.99 -8.72 -2.82
CA VAL A 66 -8.25 -8.93 -3.53
C VAL A 66 -8.85 -10.21 -3.00
N ILE A 67 -9.93 -10.06 -2.24
CA ILE A 67 -10.67 -11.19 -1.67
C ILE A 67 -11.73 -11.51 -2.73
N GLY A 68 -11.67 -12.70 -3.35
CA GLY A 68 -12.63 -13.14 -4.38
C GLY A 68 -13.06 -14.61 -4.26
N ASP A 69 -14.06 -14.97 -5.07
CA ASP A 69 -14.62 -16.32 -5.25
C ASP A 69 -15.28 -16.97 -3.99
N PHE A 70 -16.29 -16.29 -3.44
CA PHE A 70 -17.04 -16.79 -2.28
C PHE A 70 -18.55 -16.87 -2.53
N SER A 71 -19.18 -17.90 -1.97
CA SER A 71 -20.64 -18.00 -1.79
C SER A 71 -21.15 -17.20 -0.58
N ASP A 72 -20.25 -16.76 0.29
CA ASP A 72 -20.52 -16.18 1.62
C ASP A 72 -19.69 -14.89 1.84
N ASP A 73 -19.54 -14.45 3.09
CA ASP A 73 -18.80 -13.23 3.46
C ASP A 73 -17.29 -13.37 3.18
N GLY A 74 -16.68 -12.32 2.61
CA GLY A 74 -15.24 -12.31 2.30
C GLY A 74 -14.34 -12.09 3.53
N ILE A 75 -14.83 -11.34 4.53
CA ILE A 75 -14.14 -11.14 5.81
C ILE A 75 -15.17 -11.33 6.92
N ILE A 76 -14.87 -12.20 7.88
CA ILE A 76 -15.67 -12.45 9.10
C ILE A 76 -14.75 -12.22 10.31
N ILE A 77 -15.18 -11.36 11.23
CA ILE A 77 -14.47 -10.95 12.46
C ILE A 77 -15.49 -10.79 13.59
#